data_AF-A0A2S8UGG9-F1
#
_entry.id   AF-A0A2S8UGG9-F1
#
_cell.length_a   1.000
_cell.length_b   1.000
_cell.length_c   1.000
_cell.angle_alpha   90.00
_cell.angle_beta   90.00
_cell.angle_gamma   90.00
#
_symmetry.space_group_name_H-M   'P 1'
#
loop_
_entity.id
_entity.type
_entity.pdbx_description
1 polymer ?
#
loop_
_entity_poly.entity_id
_entity_poly.type
_entity_poly.pdbx_seq_one_letter_code
_entity_poly.pdbx_strand_id
1 'polypeptide(L)'
;MRIYEAIILCMKTFARYLITKIREYKVHMFVILVVLAIFICAFSLEISNNKANSFLDKSFWLDSLLPNIIADMIGIIFTSFIIAGLFSRNNKRAEEKRIYGILGKDYQKLINILNRNYLYLLKKDEIYLSSFITDYPINFELKSIARKKDSTIDFSLLIKTYKAWDVSTGSLVYDNFITMVPKIEEWDNLVWDHLKDVEELFRRKRKMEFKLKQLDENSDEYKMKMLEYDKLKIELQDAVFIDTSIDNNLLDVDVSDAFTACSKLYKSKIQEFYDKYNFIIPIDIRVSFAELEKNLLHASGTIHSYTRPLPSSIAENVNTDELKKEILRTLVIISQELVHLSGYFKNVK
;
A
#
# COMPACT_ATOMS: atom_id res chain seq x y z
N MET A 1 39.42 -58.92 -33.00
CA MET A 1 40.06 -57.58 -32.93
C MET A 1 39.07 -56.48 -32.52
N ARG A 2 37.87 -56.35 -33.13
CA ARG A 2 36.90 -55.27 -32.85
C ARG A 2 36.30 -55.20 -31.42
N ILE A 3 36.20 -56.32 -30.70
CA ILE A 3 35.61 -56.36 -29.34
C ILE A 3 36.57 -55.76 -28.29
N TYR A 4 37.87 -56.05 -28.40
CA TYR A 4 38.88 -55.52 -27.47
C TYR A 4 39.03 -54.00 -27.59
N GLU A 5 38.95 -53.46 -28.81
CA GLU A 5 38.97 -52.01 -29.03
C GLU A 5 37.74 -51.32 -28.43
N ALA A 6 36.55 -51.94 -28.54
CA ALA A 6 35.32 -51.41 -27.94
C ALA A 6 35.37 -51.40 -26.40
N ILE A 7 35.92 -52.45 -25.78
CA ILE A 7 36.09 -52.53 -24.32
C ILE A 7 37.08 -51.46 -23.82
N ILE A 8 38.20 -51.28 -24.52
CA ILE A 8 39.21 -50.26 -24.18
C ILE A 8 38.62 -48.85 -24.34
N LEU A 9 37.84 -48.60 -25.39
CA LEU A 9 37.18 -47.30 -25.60
C LEU A 9 36.14 -47.01 -24.52
N CYS A 10 35.37 -48.03 -24.11
CA CYS A 10 34.38 -47.93 -23.05
C CYS A 10 35.03 -47.64 -21.69
N MET A 11 36.11 -48.35 -21.34
CA MET A 11 36.89 -48.07 -20.12
C MET A 11 37.51 -46.67 -20.13
N LYS A 12 38.03 -46.21 -21.27
CA LYS A 12 38.63 -44.87 -21.39
C LYS A 12 37.59 -43.76 -21.26
N THR A 13 36.38 -43.99 -21.75
CA THR A 13 35.25 -43.04 -21.63
C THR A 13 34.71 -43.00 -20.21
N PHE A 14 34.58 -44.15 -19.56
CA PHE A 14 34.19 -44.26 -18.15
C PHE A 14 35.22 -43.62 -17.21
N ALA A 15 36.52 -43.86 -17.45
CA ALA A 15 37.61 -43.24 -16.69
C ALA A 15 37.62 -41.72 -16.85
N ARG A 16 37.43 -41.20 -18.08
CA ARG A 16 37.29 -39.75 -18.31
C ARG A 16 36.07 -39.17 -17.61
N TYR A 17 34.93 -39.85 -17.64
CA TYR A 17 33.72 -39.42 -16.95
C TYR A 17 33.94 -39.33 -15.43
N LEU A 18 34.54 -40.36 -14.82
CA LEU A 18 34.92 -40.36 -13.40
C LEU A 18 35.89 -39.23 -13.07
N ILE A 19 36.94 -39.01 -13.87
CA ILE A 19 37.93 -37.96 -13.63
C ILE A 19 37.29 -36.56 -13.72
N THR A 20 36.40 -36.32 -14.69
CA THR A 20 35.68 -35.04 -14.81
C THR A 20 34.75 -34.81 -13.63
N LYS A 21 34.01 -35.84 -13.20
CA LYS A 21 33.16 -35.76 -12.01
C LYS A 21 33.97 -35.54 -10.73
N ILE A 22 35.09 -36.23 -10.54
CA ILE A 22 36.00 -36.00 -9.41
C ILE A 22 36.54 -34.56 -9.44
N ARG A 23 36.78 -33.99 -10.63
CA ARG A 23 37.22 -32.60 -10.79
C ARG A 23 36.15 -31.57 -10.42
N GLU A 24 34.89 -31.82 -10.77
CA GLU A 24 33.74 -31.00 -10.39
C GLU A 24 33.49 -31.04 -8.87
N TYR A 25 33.66 -32.19 -8.24
CA TYR A 25 33.45 -32.39 -6.80
C TYR A 25 34.71 -32.24 -5.95
N LYS A 26 35.80 -31.62 -6.47
CA LYS A 26 37.09 -31.50 -5.77
C LYS A 26 36.99 -30.99 -4.34
N VAL A 27 36.16 -29.98 -4.12
CA VAL A 27 35.95 -29.38 -2.80
C VAL A 27 35.23 -30.36 -1.87
N HIS A 28 34.19 -31.05 -2.35
CA HIS A 28 33.46 -32.05 -1.56
C HIS A 28 34.32 -33.27 -1.24
N MET A 29 35.12 -33.76 -2.20
CA MET A 29 36.06 -34.86 -1.99
C MET A 29 37.14 -34.50 -0.97
N PHE A 30 37.64 -33.26 -1.00
CA PHE A 30 38.59 -32.76 -0.02
C PHE A 30 37.97 -32.70 1.39
N VAL A 31 36.75 -32.17 1.51
CA VAL A 31 36.02 -32.15 2.79
C VAL A 31 35.79 -33.57 3.33
N ILE A 32 35.37 -34.51 2.48
CA ILE A 32 35.19 -35.91 2.87
C ILE A 32 36.51 -36.51 3.36
N LEU A 33 37.61 -36.27 2.65
CA LEU A 33 38.93 -36.79 3.02
C LEU A 33 39.41 -36.23 4.36
N VAL A 34 39.18 -34.95 4.62
CA VAL A 34 39.50 -34.31 5.91
C VAL A 34 38.65 -34.91 7.04
N VAL A 35 37.34 -35.06 6.83
CA VAL A 35 36.44 -35.69 7.82
C VAL A 35 36.87 -37.12 8.11
N LEU A 36 37.23 -37.88 7.07
CA LEU A 36 37.66 -39.27 7.19
C LEU A 36 39.02 -39.38 7.90
N ALA A 37 39.94 -38.45 7.65
CA ALA A 37 41.21 -38.36 8.37
C ALA A 37 41.02 -38.02 9.86
N ILE A 38 40.16 -37.05 10.18
CA ILE A 38 39.80 -36.71 11.57
C ILE A 38 39.18 -37.92 12.26
N PHE A 39 38.28 -38.63 11.58
CA PHE A 39 37.64 -39.83 12.10
C PHE A 39 38.65 -40.95 12.41
N ILE A 40 39.57 -41.23 11.48
CA ILE A 40 40.63 -42.24 11.69
C ILE A 40 41.54 -41.84 12.86
N CYS A 41 41.95 -40.57 12.95
CA CYS A 41 42.79 -40.09 14.04
C CYS A 41 42.09 -40.17 15.40
N ALA A 42 40.84 -39.73 15.48
CA ALA A 42 40.03 -39.83 16.70
C ALA A 42 39.86 -41.29 17.14
N PHE A 43 39.59 -42.18 16.18
CA PHE A 43 39.45 -43.61 16.44
C PHE A 43 40.77 -44.26 16.92
N SER A 44 41.90 -43.87 16.31
CA SER A 44 43.23 -44.31 16.75
C SER A 44 43.57 -43.86 18.17
N LEU A 45 43.13 -42.68 18.57
CA LEU A 45 43.32 -42.16 19.94
C LEU A 45 42.47 -42.93 20.96
N GLU A 46 41.24 -43.30 20.60
CA GLU A 46 40.36 -44.08 21.49
C GLU A 46 40.84 -45.53 21.69
N ILE A 47 41.40 -46.17 20.65
CA ILE A 47 42.11 -47.46 20.79
C ILE A 47 43.34 -47.30 21.69
N SER A 48 44.15 -46.26 21.46
CA SER A 48 45.36 -46.02 22.26
C SER A 48 45.06 -45.75 23.74
N ASN A 49 43.85 -45.27 24.06
CA ASN A 49 43.40 -44.99 25.42
C ASN A 49 42.68 -46.19 26.08
N ASN A 50 42.74 -47.39 25.49
CA ASN A 50 42.10 -48.62 25.97
C ASN A 50 40.57 -48.53 26.16
N LYS A 51 39.90 -47.59 25.48
CA LYS A 51 38.44 -47.44 25.52
C LYS A 51 37.73 -48.27 24.45
N ALA A 52 38.47 -48.84 23.49
CA ALA A 52 37.96 -49.74 22.46
C ALA A 52 38.95 -50.89 22.22
N ASN A 53 38.47 -52.14 22.19
CA ASN A 53 39.32 -53.32 21.97
C ASN A 53 39.58 -53.63 20.48
N SER A 54 38.72 -53.15 19.58
CA SER A 54 38.83 -53.36 18.13
C SER A 54 37.85 -52.45 17.36
N PHE A 55 38.04 -52.29 16.04
CA PHE A 55 37.09 -51.61 15.14
C PHE A 55 35.71 -52.25 15.11
N LEU A 56 35.55 -53.51 15.53
CA LEU A 56 34.25 -54.18 15.61
C LEU A 56 33.69 -54.27 17.04
N ASP A 57 34.23 -53.49 17.98
CA ASP A 57 33.77 -53.51 19.37
C ASP A 57 32.36 -52.90 19.48
N LYS A 58 31.37 -53.78 19.59
CA LYS A 58 29.96 -53.43 19.65
C LYS A 58 29.64 -52.46 20.81
N SER A 59 30.34 -52.62 21.94
CA SER A 59 30.14 -51.75 23.12
C SER A 59 30.64 -50.33 22.85
N PHE A 60 31.78 -50.19 22.19
CA PHE A 60 32.29 -48.88 21.78
C PHE A 60 31.35 -48.17 20.80
N TRP A 61 30.89 -48.87 19.75
CA TRP A 61 30.02 -48.26 18.74
C TRP A 61 28.65 -47.89 19.28
N LEU A 62 27.98 -48.79 20.00
CA LEU A 62 26.60 -48.58 20.44
C LEU A 62 26.51 -47.75 21.73
N ASP A 63 27.45 -47.91 22.66
CA ASP A 63 27.32 -47.32 24.00
C ASP A 63 28.11 -46.02 24.15
N SER A 64 29.12 -45.78 23.29
CA SER A 64 29.98 -44.59 23.39
C SER A 64 29.95 -43.71 22.14
N LEU A 65 30.23 -44.25 20.96
CA LEU A 65 30.45 -43.43 19.76
C LEU A 65 29.14 -42.97 19.11
N LEU A 66 28.18 -43.87 18.89
CA LEU A 66 26.93 -43.54 18.21
C LEU A 66 26.06 -42.56 19.03
N PRO A 67 25.93 -42.69 20.37
CA PRO A 67 25.24 -41.68 21.18
C PRO A 67 25.93 -40.31 21.13
N ASN A 68 27.27 -40.26 21.19
CA ASN A 68 28.01 -39.01 21.12
C ASN A 68 27.93 -38.35 19.73
N ILE A 69 28.05 -39.11 18.65
CA ILE A 69 27.89 -38.60 17.28
C ILE A 69 26.46 -38.11 17.07
N ILE A 70 25.45 -38.84 17.53
CA ILE A 70 24.06 -38.37 17.45
C ILE A 70 23.88 -37.08 18.26
N ALA A 71 24.42 -37.00 19.48
CA ALA A 71 24.37 -35.80 20.29
C ALA A 71 25.05 -34.61 19.61
N ASP A 72 26.21 -34.81 19.00
CA ASP A 72 26.94 -33.78 18.24
C ASP A 72 26.19 -33.37 16.97
N MET A 73 25.63 -34.32 16.22
CA MET A 73 24.81 -34.04 15.03
C MET A 73 23.56 -33.24 15.40
N ILE A 74 22.86 -33.63 16.47
CA ILE A 74 21.73 -32.87 17.02
C ILE A 74 22.19 -31.46 17.44
N GLY A 75 23.35 -31.36 18.10
CA GLY A 75 23.96 -30.08 18.48
C GLY A 75 24.26 -29.18 17.29
N ILE A 76 24.84 -29.73 16.22
CA ILE A 76 25.13 -29.00 14.97
C ILE A 76 23.84 -28.56 14.28
N ILE A 77 22.83 -29.43 14.19
CA ILE A 77 21.54 -29.08 13.58
C ILE A 77 20.87 -27.96 14.38
N PHE A 78 20.82 -28.08 15.71
CA PHE A 78 20.21 -27.10 16.60
C PHE A 78 20.93 -25.74 16.54
N THR A 79 22.26 -25.74 16.60
CA THR A 79 23.06 -24.51 16.48
C THR A 79 22.92 -23.88 15.09
N SER A 80 22.92 -24.69 14.02
CA SER A 80 22.70 -24.19 12.65
C SER A 80 21.31 -23.56 12.49
N PHE A 81 20.28 -24.15 13.09
CA PHE A 81 18.93 -23.58 13.09
C PHE A 81 18.88 -22.24 13.82
N ILE A 82 19.52 -22.14 14.99
CA ILE A 82 19.62 -20.87 15.74
C ILE A 82 20.36 -19.81 14.93
N ILE A 83 21.52 -20.16 14.34
CA ILE A 83 22.34 -19.26 13.53
C ILE A 83 21.54 -18.79 12.31
N ALA A 84 20.89 -19.69 11.59
CA ALA A 84 20.05 -19.35 10.44
C ALA A 84 18.89 -18.43 10.83
N GLY A 85 18.24 -18.68 11.98
CA GLY A 85 17.19 -17.80 12.51
C GLY A 85 17.71 -16.40 12.86
N LEU A 86 18.88 -16.30 13.48
CA LEU A 86 19.53 -15.02 13.79
C LEU A 86 19.96 -14.26 12.54
N PHE A 87 20.58 -14.93 11.56
CA PHE A 87 20.95 -14.32 10.28
C PHE A 87 19.74 -13.86 9.50
N SER A 88 18.67 -14.66 9.43
CA SER A 88 17.41 -14.28 8.79
C SER A 88 16.81 -13.03 9.44
N ARG A 89 16.76 -12.98 10.78
CA ARG A 89 16.27 -11.81 11.53
C ARG A 89 17.13 -10.56 11.28
N ASN A 90 18.45 -10.71 11.21
CA ASN A 90 19.35 -9.58 10.96
C ASN A 90 19.25 -9.07 9.52
N ASN A 91 19.19 -9.98 8.55
CA ASN A 91 18.99 -9.64 7.13
C ASN A 91 17.66 -8.92 6.92
N LYS A 92 16.57 -9.41 7.53
CA LYS A 92 15.26 -8.75 7.48
C LYS A 92 15.32 -7.31 8.01
N ARG A 93 15.97 -7.08 9.16
CA ARG A 93 16.16 -5.72 9.71
C ARG A 93 17.00 -4.83 8.81
N ALA A 94 18.07 -5.35 8.23
CA ALA A 94 18.93 -4.60 7.32
C ALA A 94 18.19 -4.21 6.04
N GLU A 95 17.37 -5.12 5.50
CA GLU A 95 16.50 -4.87 4.35
C GLU A 95 15.42 -3.84 4.66
N GLU A 96 14.70 -3.99 5.78
CA GLU A 96 13.71 -3.00 6.26
C GLU A 96 14.33 -1.61 6.41
N LYS A 97 15.56 -1.53 6.96
CA LYS A 97 16.30 -0.27 7.09
C LYS A 97 16.66 0.34 5.74
N ARG A 98 17.07 -0.48 4.77
CA ARG A 98 17.38 -0.03 3.42
C ARG A 98 16.12 0.49 2.72
N ILE A 99 15.02 -0.24 2.81
CA ILE A 99 13.73 0.16 2.23
C ILE A 99 13.25 1.46 2.88
N TYR A 100 13.29 1.56 4.22
CA TYR A 100 12.96 2.79 4.93
C TYR A 100 13.82 3.98 4.48
N GLY A 101 15.11 3.78 4.23
CA GLY A 101 15.99 4.82 3.69
C GLY A 101 15.55 5.35 2.32
N ILE A 102 14.86 4.54 1.51
CA ILE A 102 14.41 4.92 0.16
C ILE A 102 13.01 5.55 0.18
N LEU A 103 12.04 4.90 0.83
CA LEU A 103 10.62 5.30 0.76
C LEU A 103 10.05 5.84 2.08
N GLY A 104 10.80 5.79 3.19
CA GLY A 104 10.27 5.98 4.54
C GLY A 104 9.62 7.34 4.80
N LYS A 105 10.16 8.42 4.24
CA LYS A 105 9.60 9.77 4.38
C LYS A 105 8.25 9.89 3.67
N ASP A 106 8.20 9.46 2.42
CA ASP A 106 6.98 9.54 1.60
C ASP A 106 5.92 8.55 2.10
N TYR A 107 6.35 7.38 2.57
CA TYR A 107 5.49 6.42 3.24
C TYR A 107 4.86 7.02 4.49
N GLN A 108 5.65 7.65 5.37
CA GLN A 108 5.09 8.29 6.56
C GLN A 108 4.11 9.42 6.20
N LYS A 109 4.41 10.20 5.15
CA LYS A 109 3.49 11.22 4.64
C LYS A 109 2.17 10.60 4.15
N LEU A 110 2.24 9.53 3.36
CA LEU A 110 1.07 8.79 2.88
C LEU A 110 0.24 8.29 4.06
N ILE A 111 0.83 7.53 4.97
CA ILE A 111 0.10 6.95 6.11
C ILE A 111 -0.54 8.05 6.98
N ASN A 112 0.15 9.17 7.18
CA ASN A 112 -0.42 10.30 7.90
C ASN A 112 -1.66 10.89 7.20
N ILE A 113 -1.64 11.04 5.87
CA ILE A 113 -2.79 11.49 5.08
C ILE A 113 -3.95 10.51 5.23
N LEU A 114 -3.70 9.20 5.07
CA LEU A 114 -4.73 8.17 5.18
C LEU A 114 -5.37 8.19 6.58
N ASN A 115 -4.56 8.16 7.63
CA ASN A 115 -5.00 8.16 9.02
C ASN A 115 -5.89 9.36 9.37
N ARG A 116 -5.46 10.57 8.99
CA ARG A 116 -6.17 11.82 9.28
C ARG A 116 -7.53 11.87 8.60
N ASN A 117 -7.58 11.53 7.32
CA ASN A 117 -8.81 11.51 6.55
C ASN A 117 -9.81 10.47 7.08
N TYR A 118 -9.32 9.33 7.53
CA TYR A 118 -10.17 8.33 8.16
C TYR A 118 -10.75 8.81 9.50
N LEU A 119 -9.94 9.44 10.35
CA LEU A 119 -10.46 9.99 11.61
C LEU A 119 -11.43 11.16 11.37
N TYR A 120 -11.14 12.03 10.41
CA TYR A 120 -12.08 13.06 9.96
C TYR A 120 -13.42 12.44 9.52
N LEU A 121 -13.37 11.39 8.70
CA LEU A 121 -14.56 10.69 8.23
C LEU A 121 -15.41 10.12 9.39
N LEU A 122 -14.79 9.62 10.45
CA LEU A 122 -15.49 9.04 11.60
C LEU A 122 -15.97 10.06 12.63
N LYS A 123 -15.21 11.13 12.85
CA LYS A 123 -15.44 12.09 13.94
C LYS A 123 -16.07 13.40 13.48
N LYS A 124 -15.97 13.71 12.19
CA LYS A 124 -16.42 14.98 11.57
C LYS A 124 -15.76 16.20 12.22
N ASP A 125 -14.51 16.05 12.65
CA ASP A 125 -13.76 17.10 13.33
C ASP A 125 -12.59 17.57 12.45
N GLU A 126 -12.62 18.85 12.10
CA GLU A 126 -11.65 19.51 11.22
C GLU A 126 -10.24 19.52 11.81
N ILE A 127 -10.09 19.31 13.12
CA ILE A 127 -8.76 19.24 13.77
C ILE A 127 -7.87 18.17 13.12
N TYR A 128 -8.44 17.08 12.59
CA TYR A 128 -7.70 16.01 11.93
C TYR A 128 -7.11 16.44 10.59
N LEU A 129 -7.74 17.39 9.90
CA LEU A 129 -7.26 17.97 8.64
C LEU A 129 -6.25 19.10 8.88
N SER A 130 -6.19 19.64 10.10
CA SER A 130 -5.31 20.75 10.45
C SER A 130 -3.83 20.34 10.56
N SER A 131 -2.91 21.26 10.28
CA SER A 131 -1.48 21.05 10.51
C SER A 131 -1.09 21.04 12.00
N PHE A 132 -1.99 21.45 12.89
CA PHE A 132 -1.72 21.62 14.33
C PHE A 132 -1.74 20.30 15.11
N ILE A 133 -2.43 19.28 14.61
CA ILE A 133 -2.46 17.96 15.26
C ILE A 133 -1.17 17.18 14.96
N THR A 134 -0.57 16.59 15.99
CA THR A 134 0.63 15.73 15.83
C THR A 134 0.26 14.28 15.53
N ASP A 135 1.23 13.45 15.11
CA ASP A 135 0.98 12.04 14.79
C ASP A 135 0.61 11.19 16.03
N TYR A 136 0.93 11.66 17.24
CA TYR A 136 0.65 10.93 18.48
C TYR A 136 -0.86 10.75 18.78
N PRO A 137 -1.69 11.82 18.87
CA PRO A 137 -3.12 11.70 19.12
C PRO A 137 -3.83 10.88 18.03
N ILE A 138 -3.47 11.10 16.76
CA ILE A 138 -3.99 10.31 15.63
C ILE A 138 -3.78 8.81 15.85
N ASN A 139 -2.54 8.41 16.16
CA ASN A 139 -2.19 7.01 16.39
C ASN A 139 -2.85 6.44 17.65
N PHE A 140 -3.04 7.25 18.69
CA PHE A 140 -3.71 6.83 19.91
C PHE A 140 -5.20 6.53 19.65
N GLU A 141 -5.89 7.41 18.94
CA GLU A 141 -7.30 7.24 18.60
C GLU A 141 -7.54 6.07 17.67
N LEU A 142 -6.73 5.92 16.62
CA LEU A 142 -6.81 4.75 15.72
C LEU A 142 -6.63 3.44 16.49
N LYS A 143 -5.67 3.38 17.42
CA LYS A 143 -5.49 2.21 18.30
C LYS A 143 -6.69 1.97 19.20
N SER A 144 -7.35 3.03 19.66
CA SER A 144 -8.54 2.90 20.50
C SER A 144 -9.70 2.27 19.72
N ILE A 145 -9.89 2.67 18.46
CA ILE A 145 -10.90 2.12 17.55
C ILE A 145 -10.55 0.67 17.19
N ALA A 146 -9.29 0.41 16.82
CA ALA A 146 -8.81 -0.93 16.48
C ALA A 146 -8.95 -1.97 17.61
N ARG A 147 -8.96 -1.52 18.88
CA ARG A 147 -9.04 -2.37 20.08
C ARG A 147 -10.44 -2.53 20.66
N LYS A 148 -11.37 -1.59 20.40
CA LYS A 148 -12.70 -1.59 21.01
C LYS A 148 -13.77 -1.87 19.95
N LYS A 149 -14.27 -3.10 19.93
CA LYS A 149 -15.55 -3.41 19.28
C LYS A 149 -16.65 -2.55 19.94
N ASP A 150 -17.24 -1.68 19.14
CA ASP A 150 -18.52 -0.96 19.32
C ASP A 150 -18.57 0.35 20.15
N SER A 151 -17.76 0.56 21.20
CA SER A 151 -17.97 1.71 22.12
C SER A 151 -17.29 3.04 21.76
N THR A 152 -16.45 3.10 20.73
CA THR A 152 -15.65 4.31 20.40
C THR A 152 -16.15 5.09 19.19
N ILE A 153 -17.00 4.46 18.38
CA ILE A 153 -17.56 5.04 17.18
C ILE A 153 -18.96 5.51 17.53
N ASP A 154 -19.18 6.82 17.50
CA ASP A 154 -20.51 7.38 17.62
C ASP A 154 -21.25 7.14 16.30
N PHE A 155 -22.03 6.07 16.28
CA PHE A 155 -22.77 5.67 15.08
C PHE A 155 -23.78 6.74 14.64
N SER A 156 -24.20 7.66 15.52
CA SER A 156 -25.08 8.76 15.13
C SER A 156 -24.44 9.72 14.13
N LEU A 157 -23.10 9.84 14.16
CA LEU A 157 -22.30 10.62 13.21
C LEU A 157 -22.19 9.94 11.83
N LEU A 158 -22.53 8.66 11.74
CA LEU A 158 -22.47 7.88 10.49
C LEU A 158 -23.81 7.82 9.75
N ILE A 159 -24.87 8.43 10.29
CA ILE A 159 -26.22 8.37 9.70
C ILE A 159 -26.69 9.73 9.17
N LYS A 160 -26.19 10.83 9.73
CA LYS A 160 -26.67 12.18 9.38
C LYS A 160 -25.82 12.80 8.29
N THR A 161 -26.48 13.54 7.40
CA THR A 161 -25.78 14.54 6.59
C THR A 161 -25.08 15.51 7.53
N TYR A 162 -23.89 15.94 7.13
CA TYR A 162 -23.11 16.89 7.90
C TYR A 162 -22.62 17.98 6.96
N LYS A 163 -22.48 19.18 7.51
CA LYS A 163 -21.86 20.28 6.79
C LYS A 163 -20.37 19.96 6.67
N ALA A 164 -19.92 19.61 5.47
CA ALA A 164 -18.52 19.51 5.15
C ALA A 164 -17.85 20.87 5.35
N TRP A 165 -16.56 20.82 5.69
CA TRP A 165 -15.78 22.02 5.94
C TRP A 165 -15.84 22.97 4.73
N ASP A 166 -16.05 24.26 5.03
CA ASP A 166 -16.13 25.30 4.03
C ASP A 166 -14.73 25.66 3.52
N VAL A 167 -14.38 25.11 2.36
CA VAL A 167 -13.13 25.37 1.64
C VAL A 167 -12.88 26.86 1.37
N SER A 168 -13.94 27.69 1.34
CA SER A 168 -13.82 29.14 1.13
C SER A 168 -13.25 29.88 2.35
N THR A 169 -13.28 29.25 3.54
CA THR A 169 -12.76 29.86 4.77
C THR A 169 -11.23 29.78 4.90
N GLY A 170 -10.54 29.26 3.88
CA GLY A 170 -9.09 29.44 3.71
C GLY A 170 -8.23 28.70 4.74
N SER A 171 -8.65 27.51 5.18
CA SER A 171 -7.80 26.70 6.06
C SER A 171 -6.72 25.95 5.27
N LEU A 172 -5.64 25.65 5.97
CA LEU A 172 -4.42 24.99 5.51
C LEU A 172 -4.64 23.50 5.19
N VAL A 173 -5.78 23.12 4.60
CA VAL A 173 -6.06 21.70 4.30
C VAL A 173 -5.05 21.23 3.27
N TYR A 174 -4.20 20.32 3.72
CA TYR A 174 -3.11 19.73 2.96
C TYR A 174 -3.59 18.63 1.99
N ASP A 175 -4.90 18.52 1.74
CA ASP A 175 -5.47 17.44 0.95
C ASP A 175 -6.70 17.86 0.11
N ASN A 176 -7.00 16.99 -0.86
CA ASN A 176 -8.07 17.15 -1.83
C ASN A 176 -9.30 16.28 -1.46
N PHE A 177 -9.45 15.88 -0.19
CA PHE A 177 -10.53 14.98 0.22
C PHE A 177 -11.91 15.57 -0.07
N ILE A 178 -12.12 16.83 0.33
CA ILE A 178 -13.41 17.52 0.19
C ILE A 178 -13.78 17.68 -1.29
N THR A 179 -12.81 17.98 -2.15
CA THR A 179 -13.04 18.11 -3.60
C THR A 179 -13.33 16.78 -4.29
N MET A 180 -13.08 15.64 -3.63
CA MET A 180 -13.42 14.30 -4.14
C MET A 180 -14.80 13.81 -3.71
N VAL A 181 -15.56 14.61 -2.95
CA VAL A 181 -16.97 14.33 -2.64
C VAL A 181 -17.78 14.51 -3.93
N PRO A 182 -18.55 13.49 -4.38
CA PRO A 182 -19.20 13.50 -5.70
C PRO A 182 -19.93 14.79 -6.07
N LYS A 183 -20.75 15.33 -5.15
CA LYS A 183 -21.51 16.57 -5.38
C LYS A 183 -20.60 17.80 -5.53
N ILE A 184 -19.52 17.87 -4.75
CA ILE A 184 -18.53 18.96 -4.79
C ILE A 184 -17.67 18.84 -6.04
N GLU A 185 -17.26 17.62 -6.39
CA GLU A 185 -16.50 17.29 -7.60
C GLU A 185 -17.28 17.65 -8.86
N GLU A 186 -18.59 17.36 -8.91
CA GLU A 186 -19.47 17.75 -10.01
C GLU A 186 -19.57 19.27 -10.15
N TRP A 187 -19.74 19.98 -9.03
CA TRP A 187 -19.77 21.44 -9.03
C TRP A 187 -18.44 22.05 -9.47
N ASP A 188 -17.30 21.53 -8.98
CA ASP A 188 -15.96 21.99 -9.38
C ASP A 188 -15.76 21.80 -10.89
N ASN A 189 -16.14 20.65 -11.44
CA ASN A 189 -16.08 20.40 -12.88
C ASN A 189 -16.93 21.39 -13.68
N LEU A 190 -18.15 21.70 -13.23
CA LEU A 190 -19.02 22.70 -13.87
C LEU A 190 -18.39 24.09 -13.88
N VAL A 191 -17.75 24.48 -12.77
CA VAL A 191 -17.02 25.76 -12.68
C VAL A 191 -15.84 25.77 -13.64
N TRP A 192 -15.05 24.69 -13.71
CA TRP A 192 -13.94 24.58 -14.65
C TRP A 192 -14.38 24.61 -16.11
N ASP A 193 -15.48 23.95 -16.46
CA ASP A 193 -16.00 23.98 -17.81
C ASP A 193 -16.54 25.37 -18.19
N HIS A 194 -17.24 26.04 -17.27
CA HIS A 194 -17.62 27.44 -17.46
C HIS A 194 -16.41 28.36 -17.67
N LEU A 195 -15.34 28.19 -16.89
CA LEU A 195 -14.10 28.96 -17.05
C LEU A 195 -13.44 28.73 -18.42
N LYS A 196 -13.49 27.50 -18.96
CA LYS A 196 -12.99 27.20 -20.31
C LYS A 196 -13.84 27.90 -21.38
N ASP A 197 -15.15 27.92 -21.22
CA ASP A 197 -16.06 28.61 -22.15
C ASP A 197 -15.80 30.12 -22.16
N VAL A 198 -15.63 30.71 -20.97
CA VAL A 198 -15.22 32.12 -20.82
C VAL A 198 -13.87 32.38 -21.49
N GLU A 199 -12.88 31.49 -21.31
CA GLU A 199 -11.57 31.63 -21.95
C GLU A 199 -11.68 31.59 -23.49
N GLU A 200 -12.51 30.71 -24.04
CA GLU A 200 -12.76 30.62 -25.48
C GLU A 200 -13.45 31.88 -26.02
N LEU A 201 -14.40 32.45 -25.28
CA LEU A 201 -14.99 33.75 -25.62
C LEU A 201 -13.95 34.87 -25.63
N PHE A 202 -13.04 34.92 -24.65
CA PHE A 202 -11.91 35.85 -24.65
C PHE A 202 -11.01 35.67 -25.89
N ARG A 203 -10.73 34.42 -26.30
CA ARG A 203 -9.93 34.14 -27.50
C ARG A 203 -10.64 34.60 -28.78
N ARG A 204 -11.94 34.35 -28.90
CA ARG A 204 -12.76 34.79 -30.05
C ARG A 204 -12.81 36.31 -30.14
N LYS A 205 -13.05 36.99 -29.01
CA LYS A 205 -13.03 38.46 -28.92
C LYS A 205 -11.71 39.03 -29.40
N ARG A 206 -10.56 38.50 -28.93
CA ARG A 206 -9.23 38.95 -29.38
C ARG A 206 -9.00 38.73 -30.89
N LYS A 207 -9.42 37.59 -31.44
CA LYS A 207 -9.34 37.33 -32.89
C LYS A 207 -10.19 38.33 -33.69
N MET A 208 -11.37 38.67 -33.18
CA MET A 208 -12.26 39.63 -33.83
C MET A 208 -11.71 41.06 -33.78
N GLU A 209 -11.16 41.47 -32.64
CA GLU A 209 -10.47 42.76 -32.49
C GLU A 209 -9.29 42.90 -33.46
N PHE A 210 -8.50 41.84 -33.63
CA PHE A 210 -7.41 41.84 -34.60
C PHE A 210 -7.89 41.99 -36.05
N LYS A 211 -8.99 41.32 -36.42
CA LYS A 211 -9.58 41.45 -37.76
C LYS A 211 -10.13 42.85 -38.01
N LEU A 212 -10.79 43.45 -37.02
CA LEU A 212 -11.30 44.83 -37.12
C LEU A 212 -10.17 45.84 -37.39
N LYS A 213 -9.00 45.68 -36.73
CA LYS A 213 -7.82 46.53 -36.96
C LYS A 213 -7.23 46.43 -38.38
N GLN A 214 -7.59 45.41 -39.15
CA GLN A 214 -7.12 45.22 -40.54
C GLN A 214 -8.09 45.75 -41.58
N LEU A 215 -9.30 46.13 -41.19
CA LEU A 215 -10.35 46.60 -42.07
C LEU A 215 -10.42 48.13 -42.07
N ASP A 216 -10.89 48.72 -43.18
CA ASP A 216 -11.22 50.15 -43.23
C ASP A 216 -12.49 50.40 -42.42
N GLU A 217 -12.43 51.34 -41.47
CA GLU A 217 -13.51 51.71 -40.55
C GLU A 217 -14.81 52.11 -41.28
N ASN A 218 -14.70 52.62 -42.51
CA ASN A 218 -15.87 53.02 -43.30
C ASN A 218 -16.49 51.88 -44.12
N SER A 219 -15.83 50.73 -44.21
CA SER A 219 -16.31 49.60 -45.00
C SER A 219 -17.55 48.95 -44.38
N ASP A 220 -18.44 48.43 -45.22
CA ASP A 220 -19.62 47.69 -44.75
C ASP A 220 -19.21 46.38 -44.03
N GLU A 221 -18.08 45.79 -44.41
CA GLU A 221 -17.51 44.63 -43.74
C GLU A 221 -17.06 44.97 -42.31
N TYR A 222 -16.44 46.13 -42.09
CA TYR A 222 -16.10 46.61 -40.75
C TYR A 222 -17.34 46.78 -39.88
N LYS A 223 -18.38 47.44 -40.40
CA LYS A 223 -19.64 47.65 -39.65
C LYS A 223 -20.29 46.32 -39.24
N MET A 224 -20.33 45.34 -40.14
CA MET A 224 -20.86 44.00 -39.84
C MET A 224 -20.02 43.28 -38.77
N LYS A 225 -18.69 43.33 -38.87
CA LYS A 225 -17.80 42.71 -37.86
C LYS A 225 -17.82 43.44 -36.52
N MET A 226 -18.08 44.75 -36.51
CA MET A 226 -18.24 45.52 -35.28
C MET A 226 -19.48 45.08 -34.51
N LEU A 227 -20.60 44.80 -35.20
CA LEU A 227 -21.80 44.23 -34.58
C LEU A 227 -21.55 42.84 -33.98
N GLU A 228 -20.83 41.97 -34.69
CA GLU A 228 -20.41 40.66 -34.15
C GLU A 228 -19.52 40.82 -32.91
N TYR A 229 -18.61 41.79 -32.92
CA TYR A 229 -17.74 42.10 -31.79
C TYR A 229 -18.51 42.60 -30.57
N ASP A 230 -19.48 43.50 -30.76
CA ASP A 230 -20.33 44.00 -29.68
C ASP A 230 -21.20 42.90 -29.08
N LYS A 231 -21.73 42.00 -29.91
CA LYS A 231 -22.46 40.80 -29.44
C LYS A 231 -21.55 39.90 -28.58
N LEU A 232 -20.33 39.62 -29.05
CA LEU A 232 -19.33 38.86 -28.30
C LEU A 232 -18.95 39.53 -26.98
N LYS A 233 -18.90 40.87 -26.95
CA LYS A 233 -18.61 41.63 -25.74
C LYS A 233 -19.72 41.49 -24.70
N ILE A 234 -20.99 41.51 -25.12
CA ILE A 234 -22.15 41.29 -24.26
C ILE A 234 -22.15 39.85 -23.74
N GLU A 235 -22.00 38.85 -24.62
CA GLU A 235 -21.94 37.43 -24.24
C GLU A 235 -20.83 37.16 -23.22
N LEU A 236 -19.65 37.76 -23.41
CA LEU A 236 -18.54 37.65 -22.46
C LEU A 236 -18.86 38.32 -21.12
N GLN A 237 -19.50 39.49 -21.16
CA GLN A 237 -19.89 40.20 -19.95
C GLN A 237 -20.88 39.35 -19.14
N ASP A 238 -21.92 38.85 -19.78
CA ASP A 238 -22.93 37.99 -19.15
C ASP A 238 -22.30 36.70 -18.58
N ALA A 239 -21.40 36.06 -19.32
CA ALA A 239 -20.71 34.84 -18.88
C ALA A 239 -19.80 35.07 -17.67
N VAL A 240 -19.10 36.20 -17.60
CA VAL A 240 -18.23 36.56 -16.46
C VAL A 240 -19.04 36.91 -15.21
N PHE A 241 -20.25 37.45 -15.38
CA PHE A 241 -21.13 37.85 -14.28
C PHE A 241 -22.05 36.73 -13.77
N ILE A 242 -21.94 35.49 -14.26
CA ILE A 242 -22.65 34.36 -13.68
C ILE A 242 -22.16 34.17 -12.25
N ASP A 243 -23.06 34.42 -11.29
CA ASP A 243 -22.80 34.20 -9.86
C ASP A 243 -22.60 32.71 -9.60
N THR A 244 -21.35 32.29 -9.44
CA THR A 244 -20.99 30.95 -8.97
C THR A 244 -21.03 30.89 -7.45
N SER A 245 -22.06 31.48 -6.83
CA SER A 245 -22.21 31.42 -5.37
C SER A 245 -22.31 29.95 -4.95
N ILE A 246 -21.50 29.59 -3.95
CA ILE A 246 -21.52 28.25 -3.37
C ILE A 246 -22.88 28.10 -2.70
N ASP A 247 -23.74 27.23 -3.25
CA ASP A 247 -24.99 26.85 -2.59
C ASP A 247 -24.62 26.26 -1.21
N ASN A 248 -25.21 26.77 -0.13
CA ASN A 248 -24.99 26.21 1.21
C ASN A 248 -25.35 24.73 1.27
N ASN A 249 -26.28 24.26 0.42
CA ASN A 249 -26.62 22.84 0.30
C ASN A 249 -25.49 22.01 -0.34
N LEU A 250 -24.53 22.63 -1.06
CA LEU A 250 -23.38 21.93 -1.64
C LEU A 250 -22.49 21.34 -0.55
N LEU A 251 -22.41 22.03 0.60
CA LEU A 251 -21.64 21.59 1.75
C LEU A 251 -22.38 20.55 2.59
N ASP A 252 -23.66 20.30 2.37
CA ASP A 252 -24.38 19.21 3.04
C ASP A 252 -24.04 17.87 2.38
N VAL A 253 -23.11 17.16 3.00
CA VAL A 253 -22.52 15.93 2.47
C VAL A 253 -23.16 14.70 3.13
N ASP A 254 -23.62 13.75 2.31
CA ASP A 254 -24.03 12.43 2.77
C ASP A 254 -22.81 11.64 3.24
N VAL A 255 -22.96 10.88 4.33
CA VAL A 255 -21.90 10.01 4.84
C VAL A 255 -21.48 9.00 3.77
N SER A 256 -22.41 8.45 3.00
CA SER A 256 -22.10 7.54 1.88
C SER A 256 -21.17 8.20 0.84
N ASP A 257 -21.43 9.46 0.52
CA ASP A 257 -20.64 10.23 -0.44
C ASP A 257 -19.25 10.55 0.12
N ALA A 258 -19.16 10.83 1.42
CA ALA A 258 -17.88 11.03 2.12
C ALA A 258 -17.02 9.75 2.17
N PHE A 259 -17.63 8.57 2.34
CA PHE A 259 -16.91 7.29 2.27
C PHE A 259 -16.42 7.01 0.84
N THR A 260 -17.22 7.36 -0.16
CA THR A 260 -16.82 7.27 -1.58
C THR A 260 -15.63 8.19 -1.87
N ALA A 261 -15.67 9.44 -1.39
CA ALA A 261 -14.56 10.39 -1.49
C ALA A 261 -13.29 9.86 -0.82
N CYS A 262 -13.43 9.25 0.37
CA CYS A 262 -12.31 8.66 1.11
C CYS A 262 -11.66 7.53 0.31
N SER A 263 -12.48 6.66 -0.27
CA SER A 263 -12.00 5.56 -1.14
C SER A 263 -11.26 6.10 -2.37
N LYS A 264 -11.80 7.12 -3.04
CA LYS A 264 -11.13 7.81 -4.17
C LYS A 264 -9.79 8.41 -3.75
N LEU A 265 -9.74 9.11 -2.61
CA LEU A 265 -8.53 9.71 -2.08
C LEU A 265 -7.47 8.65 -1.78
N TYR A 266 -7.84 7.58 -1.08
CA TYR A 266 -6.96 6.47 -0.75
C TYR A 266 -6.36 5.87 -2.00
N LYS A 267 -7.21 5.53 -2.98
CA LYS A 267 -6.78 4.99 -4.26
C LYS A 267 -5.81 5.91 -4.98
N SER A 268 -6.14 7.20 -5.10
CA SER A 268 -5.29 8.20 -5.73
C SER A 268 -3.93 8.32 -5.04
N LYS A 269 -3.89 8.44 -3.71
CA LYS A 269 -2.65 8.63 -2.95
C LYS A 269 -1.78 7.37 -2.89
N ILE A 270 -2.41 6.20 -2.82
CA ILE A 270 -1.72 4.92 -2.92
C ILE A 270 -1.14 4.73 -4.33
N GLN A 271 -1.89 5.09 -5.37
CA GLN A 271 -1.40 5.02 -6.75
C GLN A 271 -0.22 5.96 -6.99
N GLU A 272 -0.29 7.22 -6.53
CA GLU A 272 0.84 8.17 -6.57
C GLU A 272 2.09 7.58 -5.91
N PHE A 273 1.92 6.85 -4.81
CA PHE A 273 3.02 6.17 -4.12
C PHE A 273 3.53 4.94 -4.89
N TYR A 274 2.64 4.16 -5.50
CA TYR A 274 3.02 3.06 -6.37
C TYR A 274 3.78 3.53 -7.60
N ASP A 275 3.31 4.58 -8.28
CA ASP A 275 3.98 5.12 -9.48
C ASP A 275 5.44 5.48 -9.20
N LYS A 276 5.73 5.92 -7.96
CA LYS A 276 7.08 6.26 -7.53
C LYS A 276 7.92 5.06 -7.08
N TYR A 277 7.31 4.04 -6.46
CA TYR A 277 8.04 3.00 -5.71
C TYR A 277 7.64 1.56 -6.04
N ASN A 278 6.91 1.32 -7.14
CA ASN A 278 6.32 0.02 -7.47
C ASN A 278 7.28 -1.18 -7.40
N PHE A 279 8.58 -1.01 -7.64
CA PHE A 279 9.52 -2.14 -7.63
C PHE A 279 10.11 -2.46 -6.26
N ILE A 280 9.98 -1.56 -5.28
CA ILE A 280 10.65 -1.66 -3.98
C ILE A 280 9.70 -1.79 -2.79
N ILE A 281 8.38 -1.62 -3.02
CA ILE A 281 7.39 -1.73 -1.95
C ILE A 281 7.25 -3.18 -1.51
N PRO A 282 7.47 -3.49 -0.21
CA PRO A 282 7.23 -4.81 0.37
C PRO A 282 5.82 -5.33 0.10
N ILE A 283 5.70 -6.65 -0.10
CA ILE A 283 4.41 -7.30 -0.38
C ILE A 283 3.38 -7.04 0.72
N ASP A 284 3.80 -7.06 2.00
CA ASP A 284 2.92 -6.84 3.14
C ASP A 284 2.22 -5.47 3.08
N ILE A 285 2.95 -4.42 2.69
CA ILE A 285 2.39 -3.07 2.52
C ILE A 285 1.35 -3.07 1.39
N ARG A 286 1.62 -3.78 0.28
CA ARG A 286 0.67 -3.84 -0.84
C ARG A 286 -0.62 -4.53 -0.47
N VAL A 287 -0.50 -5.63 0.28
CA VAL A 287 -1.64 -6.40 0.77
C VAL A 287 -2.49 -5.54 1.71
N SER A 288 -1.86 -4.83 2.66
CA SER A 288 -2.58 -3.90 3.54
C SER A 288 -3.26 -2.76 2.77
N PHE A 289 -2.62 -2.19 1.74
CA PHE A 289 -3.27 -1.18 0.89
C PHE A 289 -4.48 -1.72 0.12
N ALA A 290 -4.38 -2.93 -0.44
CA ALA A 290 -5.50 -3.57 -1.13
C ALA A 290 -6.66 -3.89 -0.16
N GLU A 291 -6.34 -4.36 1.06
CA GLU A 291 -7.35 -4.66 2.07
C GLU A 291 -8.01 -3.38 2.60
N LEU A 292 -7.29 -2.26 2.70
CA LEU A 292 -7.88 -0.95 3.00
C LEU A 292 -8.88 -0.52 1.93
N GLU A 293 -8.51 -0.56 0.64
CA GLU A 293 -9.39 -0.17 -0.46
C GLU A 293 -10.67 -1.02 -0.47
N LYS A 294 -10.52 -2.34 -0.36
CA LYS A 294 -11.63 -3.28 -0.29
C LYS A 294 -12.58 -3.00 0.88
N ASN A 295 -12.04 -2.80 2.08
CA ASN A 295 -12.87 -2.57 3.27
C ASN A 295 -13.53 -1.18 3.25
N LEU A 296 -12.90 -0.15 2.67
CA LEU A 296 -13.53 1.15 2.47
C LEU A 296 -14.69 1.08 1.48
N LEU A 297 -14.53 0.37 0.38
CA LEU A 297 -15.62 0.15 -0.59
C LEU A 297 -16.77 -0.64 0.04
N HIS A 298 -16.45 -1.68 0.81
CA HIS A 298 -17.45 -2.43 1.55
C HIS A 298 -18.19 -1.56 2.57
N ALA A 299 -17.47 -0.78 3.39
CA ALA A 299 -18.07 0.15 4.34
C ALA A 299 -18.98 1.16 3.64
N SER A 300 -18.55 1.73 2.51
CA SER A 300 -19.35 2.66 1.72
C SER A 300 -20.68 2.03 1.26
N GLY A 301 -20.64 0.80 0.73
CA GLY A 301 -21.85 0.10 0.27
C GLY A 301 -22.81 -0.27 1.40
N THR A 302 -22.27 -0.73 2.54
CA THR A 302 -23.09 -1.11 3.69
C THR A 302 -23.70 0.12 4.38
N ILE A 303 -22.95 1.23 4.47
CA ILE A 303 -23.46 2.51 4.98
C ILE A 303 -24.55 3.06 4.08
N HIS A 304 -24.36 3.05 2.75
CA HIS A 304 -25.38 3.47 1.79
C HIS A 304 -26.70 2.69 1.96
N SER A 305 -26.59 1.36 2.06
CA SER A 305 -27.75 0.48 2.28
C SER A 305 -28.45 0.76 3.62
N TYR A 306 -27.70 1.21 4.63
CA TYR A 306 -28.23 1.56 5.95
C TYR A 306 -28.94 2.93 5.95
N THR A 307 -28.37 3.95 5.29
CA THR A 307 -28.91 5.32 5.29
C THR A 307 -30.03 5.52 4.27
N ARG A 308 -30.06 4.75 3.19
CA ARG A 308 -31.09 4.79 2.14
C ARG A 308 -31.68 3.40 1.90
N PRO A 309 -32.55 2.90 2.81
CA PRO A 309 -33.19 1.61 2.62
C PRO A 309 -34.04 1.61 1.33
N LEU A 310 -33.96 0.52 0.56
CA LEU A 310 -34.75 0.35 -0.66
C LEU A 310 -36.26 0.55 -0.39
N PRO A 311 -37.03 1.01 -1.39
CA PRO A 311 -38.48 1.11 -1.27
C PRO A 311 -39.09 -0.22 -0.83
N SER A 312 -40.12 -0.10 0.00
CA SER A 312 -40.74 -1.12 0.86
C SER A 312 -41.23 -2.42 0.19
N SER A 313 -41.15 -2.55 -1.14
CA SER A 313 -41.56 -3.76 -1.87
C SER A 313 -40.53 -4.90 -1.87
N ILE A 314 -39.30 -4.66 -1.38
CA ILE A 314 -38.21 -5.68 -1.28
C ILE A 314 -37.73 -5.86 0.18
N ALA A 315 -38.17 -5.02 1.10
CA ALA A 315 -37.56 -4.83 2.42
C ALA A 315 -38.12 -5.74 3.54
N GLU A 316 -38.55 -6.98 3.24
CA GLU A 316 -39.16 -7.85 4.26
C GLU A 316 -38.16 -8.47 5.27
N ASN A 317 -36.84 -8.29 5.16
CA ASN A 317 -35.88 -8.91 6.10
C ASN A 317 -34.54 -8.17 6.29
N VAL A 318 -34.49 -6.83 6.19
CA VAL A 318 -33.24 -6.11 6.47
C VAL A 318 -33.09 -5.91 7.99
N ASN A 319 -32.28 -6.76 8.62
CA ASN A 319 -31.93 -6.64 10.04
C ASN A 319 -30.94 -5.48 10.25
N THR A 320 -31.47 -4.31 10.63
CA THR A 320 -30.70 -3.07 10.84
C THR A 320 -29.60 -3.20 11.89
N ASP A 321 -29.79 -4.04 12.93
CA ASP A 321 -28.78 -4.31 13.95
C ASP A 321 -27.60 -5.12 13.40
N GLU A 322 -27.85 -5.99 12.42
CA GLU A 322 -26.83 -6.79 11.76
C GLU A 322 -25.97 -5.93 10.83
N LEU A 323 -26.60 -5.06 10.04
CA LEU A 323 -25.90 -4.05 9.22
C LEU A 323 -25.04 -3.11 10.07
N LYS A 324 -25.55 -2.67 11.22
CA LYS A 324 -24.79 -1.82 12.15
C LYS A 324 -23.54 -2.54 12.66
N LYS A 325 -23.66 -3.82 13.06
CA LYS A 325 -22.52 -4.65 13.49
C LYS A 325 -21.51 -4.86 12.37
N GLU A 326 -21.98 -5.04 11.14
CA GLU A 326 -21.13 -5.21 9.96
C GLU A 326 -20.34 -3.93 9.64
N ILE A 327 -20.99 -2.76 9.68
CA ILE A 327 -20.32 -1.45 9.53
C ILE A 327 -19.24 -1.30 10.60
N LEU A 328 -19.59 -1.47 11.88
CA LEU A 328 -18.65 -1.33 12.98
C LEU A 328 -17.47 -2.30 12.86
N ARG A 329 -17.72 -3.56 12.48
CA ARG A 329 -16.66 -4.55 12.24
C ARG A 329 -15.72 -4.09 11.12
N THR A 330 -16.26 -3.58 10.03
CA THR A 330 -15.47 -3.11 8.89
C THR A 330 -14.60 -1.90 9.27
N LEU A 331 -15.15 -0.95 10.02
CA LEU A 331 -14.39 0.20 10.54
C LEU A 331 -13.25 -0.23 11.49
N VAL A 332 -13.48 -1.23 12.32
CA VAL A 332 -12.42 -1.81 13.17
C VAL A 332 -11.30 -2.43 12.31
N ILE A 333 -11.64 -3.17 11.24
CA ILE A 333 -10.66 -3.77 10.32
C ILE A 333 -9.83 -2.68 9.63
N ILE A 334 -10.46 -1.63 9.09
CA ILE A 334 -9.76 -0.50 8.47
C ILE A 334 -8.78 0.13 9.48
N SER A 335 -9.23 0.31 10.72
CA SER A 335 -8.39 0.89 11.78
C SER A 335 -7.21 0.00 12.15
N GLN A 336 -7.37 -1.33 12.12
CA GLN A 336 -6.30 -2.29 12.36
C GLN A 336 -5.23 -2.22 11.26
N GLU A 337 -5.65 -2.14 10.00
CA GLU A 337 -4.73 -1.98 8.85
C GLU A 337 -3.97 -0.64 8.92
N LEU A 338 -4.66 0.47 9.23
CA LEU A 338 -4.02 1.77 9.40
C LEU A 338 -3.00 1.78 10.57
N VAL A 339 -3.33 1.12 11.69
CA VAL A 339 -2.40 0.95 12.82
C VAL A 339 -1.20 0.07 12.42
N HIS A 340 -1.43 -1.00 11.66
CA HIS A 340 -0.38 -1.87 11.15
C HIS A 340 0.60 -1.10 10.26
N LEU A 341 0.08 -0.38 9.27
CA LEU A 341 0.87 0.44 8.36
C LEU A 341 1.64 1.54 9.10
N SER A 342 1.01 2.21 10.06
CA SER A 342 1.66 3.22 10.90
C SER A 342 2.82 2.65 11.73
N GLY A 343 2.72 1.37 12.10
CA GLY A 343 3.71 0.64 12.87
C GLY A 343 4.82 -0.02 12.04
N TYR A 344 4.68 -0.09 10.71
CA TYR A 344 5.52 -0.95 9.86
C TYR A 344 7.02 -0.70 10.03
N PHE A 345 7.45 0.56 9.94
CA PHE A 345 8.87 0.95 10.11
C PHE A 345 9.23 1.39 11.55
N LYS A 346 8.40 1.09 12.55
CA LYS A 346 8.65 1.58 13.92
C LYS A 346 9.96 1.06 14.53
N ASN A 347 10.38 -0.15 14.16
CA ASN A 347 11.59 -0.78 14.69
C ASN A 347 12.88 -0.40 13.92
N VAL A 348 12.76 0.45 12.91
CA VAL A 348 13.87 0.91 12.05
C VAL A 348 14.38 2.29 12.47
N LYS A 349 13.49 3.11 13.05
CA LYS A 349 13.82 4.37 13.72
C LYS A 349 14.56 4.08 15.02
#